data_AF-A0A4Y7RKP2-F1
#
_entry.id   AF-A0A4Y7RKP2-F1
#
_cell.length_a   1.000
_cell.length_b   1.000
_cell.length_c   1.000
_cell.angle_alpha   90.00
_cell.angle_beta   90.00
_cell.angle_gamma   90.00
#
_symmetry.space_group_name_H-M   'P 1'
#
loop_
_entity.id
_entity.type
_entity.pdbx_description
1 polymer ?
#
loop_
_entity_poly.entity_id
_entity_poly.type
_entity_poly.pdbx_seq_one_letter_code
_entity_poly.pdbx_strand_id
1 'polypeptide(L)'
;MELITVESYEDRQILAFPDFRGPIVSVLLAAAQGDLVSGTVLGKNTGTGKYEKYTAATFATLATGVVGNNNAITYTAKSGGTAAHGIKIQHKDPAGNSQALNVTIENDTIVVSLATSEAGAITSTAADVIAAVNAALGVKNLVTVANTGASDGSGVMTAMAATALAGATDANVTPSIILAEEMPNQATDVNVRAYLGGPFYTSLLVGMDAAAKAAMGARMIEDITIVPV
;
A
#
# COMPACT_ATOMS: atom_id res chain seq x y z
N MET A 1 33.16 28.96 -15.91
CA MET A 1 32.46 27.97 -16.76
C MET A 1 31.78 27.03 -15.81
N GLU A 2 30.49 27.26 -15.60
CA GLU A 2 29.68 26.60 -14.58
C GLU A 2 29.50 25.14 -14.97
N LEU A 3 30.02 24.24 -14.13
CA LEU A 3 29.93 22.80 -14.33
C LEU A 3 28.49 22.41 -13.97
N ILE A 4 27.62 22.37 -14.98
CA ILE A 4 26.29 21.79 -14.84
C ILE A 4 26.51 20.29 -14.59
N THR A 5 26.26 19.86 -13.36
CA THR A 5 26.16 18.45 -13.01
C THR A 5 25.03 17.87 -13.85
N VAL A 6 25.40 17.15 -14.91
CA VAL A 6 24.52 16.19 -15.57
C VAL A 6 24.24 15.14 -14.51
N GLU A 7 23.05 15.20 -13.90
CA GLU A 7 22.57 14.14 -13.03
C GLU A 7 22.67 12.84 -13.83
N SER A 8 23.64 12.03 -13.44
CA SER A 8 23.87 10.70 -13.97
C SER A 8 22.56 9.92 -13.84
N TYR A 9 21.96 9.62 -14.99
CA TYR A 9 20.74 8.83 -15.12
C TYR A 9 21.02 7.34 -14.87
N GLU A 10 21.97 7.00 -13.99
CA GLU A 10 22.51 5.64 -13.88
C GLU A 10 21.76 4.72 -12.91
N ASP A 11 20.78 5.18 -12.11
CA ASP A 11 20.15 4.30 -11.11
C ASP A 11 18.61 4.36 -11.05
N ARG A 12 17.96 4.35 -12.22
CA ARG A 12 16.54 3.97 -12.30
C ARG A 12 16.32 2.80 -13.26
N GLN A 13 17.15 1.76 -13.15
CA GLN A 13 16.77 0.44 -13.65
C GLN A 13 15.58 -0.08 -12.83
N ILE A 14 14.36 0.25 -13.27
CA ILE A 14 13.27 -0.71 -13.12
C ILE A 14 13.70 -1.87 -14.02
N LEU A 15 14.31 -2.90 -13.42
CA LEU A 15 14.94 -4.03 -14.10
C LEU A 15 13.99 -4.65 -15.13
N ALA A 16 14.11 -4.22 -16.37
CA ALA A 16 13.42 -4.79 -17.52
C ALA A 16 14.29 -5.89 -18.08
N PHE A 17 13.98 -7.13 -17.72
CA PHE A 17 14.65 -8.27 -18.34
C PHE A 17 14.26 -8.35 -19.83
N PRO A 18 15.23 -8.53 -20.75
CA PRO A 18 14.98 -8.56 -22.20
C PRO A 18 14.18 -9.80 -22.68
N ASP A 19 13.87 -10.75 -21.81
CA ASP A 19 13.27 -12.05 -22.17
C ASP A 19 11.74 -12.14 -22.02
N PHE A 20 10.99 -11.03 -21.99
CA PHE A 20 9.51 -11.10 -21.96
C PHE A 20 8.94 -11.78 -23.21
N ARG A 21 8.42 -13.02 -23.05
CA ARG A 21 7.89 -13.90 -24.12
C ARG A 21 6.40 -13.64 -24.45
N GLY A 22 5.97 -12.38 -24.60
CA GLY A 22 4.58 -12.02 -24.93
C GLY A 22 4.39 -11.51 -26.37
N PRO A 23 3.18 -11.62 -26.96
CA PRO A 23 2.87 -10.93 -28.21
C PRO A 23 3.01 -9.41 -28.06
N ILE A 24 3.67 -8.77 -29.02
CA ILE A 24 3.83 -7.31 -29.07
C ILE A 24 2.60 -6.70 -29.76
N VAL A 25 1.99 -5.72 -29.10
CA VAL A 25 0.88 -4.93 -29.62
C VAL A 25 1.27 -3.46 -29.67
N SER A 26 0.62 -2.70 -30.56
CA SER A 26 0.69 -1.24 -30.54
C SER A 26 -0.48 -0.70 -29.74
N VAL A 27 -0.19 0.20 -28.79
CA VAL A 27 -1.19 0.84 -27.94
C VAL A 27 -1.01 2.35 -27.94
N LEU A 28 -2.08 3.09 -27.67
CA LEU A 28 -2.03 4.54 -27.53
C LEU A 28 -1.70 4.90 -26.08
N LEU A 29 -0.48 5.40 -25.83
CA LEU A 29 -0.08 5.97 -24.55
C LEU A 29 -0.57 7.41 -24.44
N ALA A 30 -1.08 7.78 -23.26
CA ALA A 30 -1.41 9.16 -22.92
C ALA A 30 -0.16 10.06 -22.92
N ALA A 31 -0.35 11.35 -23.20
CA ALA A 31 0.68 12.36 -23.04
C ALA A 31 1.19 12.47 -21.58
N ALA A 32 2.37 13.06 -21.41
CA ALA A 32 2.94 13.53 -20.14
C ALA A 32 3.11 12.47 -19.04
N GLN A 33 3.54 11.25 -19.40
CA GLN A 33 3.77 10.15 -18.43
C GLN A 33 5.17 10.17 -17.79
N GLY A 34 6.00 11.15 -18.13
CA GLY A 34 7.42 11.19 -17.76
C GLY A 34 8.27 10.31 -18.67
N ASP A 35 9.57 10.23 -18.38
CA ASP A 35 10.46 9.33 -19.10
C ASP A 35 10.18 7.89 -18.66
N LEU A 36 9.78 7.07 -19.62
CA LEU A 36 9.44 5.66 -19.41
C LEU A 36 10.55 4.80 -19.98
N VAL A 37 10.98 3.83 -19.18
CA VAL A 37 11.90 2.80 -19.64
C VAL A 37 11.13 1.60 -20.17
N SER A 38 11.73 0.83 -21.06
CA SER A 38 11.25 -0.51 -21.40
C SER A 38 11.05 -1.29 -20.10
N GLY A 39 10.05 -2.16 -20.04
CA GLY A 39 9.63 -2.83 -18.81
C GLY A 39 8.68 -2.02 -17.91
N THR A 40 8.40 -0.75 -18.23
CA THR A 40 7.40 0.02 -17.45
C THR A 40 6.02 -0.60 -17.60
N VAL A 41 5.34 -0.82 -16.48
CA VAL A 41 3.99 -1.39 -16.45
C VAL A 41 2.97 -0.31 -16.76
N LEU A 42 2.04 -0.62 -17.67
CA LEU A 42 0.96 0.27 -18.07
C LEU A 42 -0.40 -0.38 -17.86
N GLY A 43 -1.39 0.46 -17.64
CA GLY A 43 -2.80 0.08 -17.56
C GLY A 43 -3.66 0.94 -18.46
N LYS A 44 -4.78 0.38 -18.92
CA LYS A 44 -5.75 1.13 -19.71
C LYS A 44 -6.64 1.96 -18.78
N ASN A 45 -6.64 3.27 -18.95
CA ASN A 45 -7.61 4.14 -18.34
C ASN A 45 -8.96 3.97 -19.06
N THR A 46 -9.99 3.53 -18.34
CA THR A 46 -11.32 3.24 -18.90
C THR A 46 -12.08 4.49 -19.33
N GLY A 47 -11.77 5.66 -18.75
CA GLY A 47 -12.39 6.94 -19.10
C GLY A 47 -11.85 7.54 -20.40
N THR A 48 -10.53 7.44 -20.62
CA THR A 48 -9.87 8.01 -21.82
C THR A 48 -9.64 6.98 -22.93
N GLY A 49 -9.67 5.68 -22.60
CA GLY A 49 -9.32 4.59 -23.49
C GLY A 49 -7.82 4.47 -23.78
N LYS A 50 -6.98 5.31 -23.17
CA LYS A 50 -5.53 5.38 -23.36
C LYS A 50 -4.80 4.57 -22.30
N TYR A 51 -3.53 4.29 -22.56
CA TYR A 51 -2.65 3.64 -21.59
C TYR A 51 -1.86 4.68 -20.79
N GLU A 52 -1.73 4.44 -19.49
CA GLU A 52 -1.02 5.30 -18.54
C GLU A 52 -0.05 4.47 -17.72
N LYS A 53 1.00 5.13 -17.20
CA LYS A 53 1.95 4.50 -16.28
C LYS A 53 1.22 4.05 -15.03
N TYR A 54 1.47 2.82 -14.60
CA TYR A 54 0.92 2.32 -13.35
C TYR A 54 1.50 3.08 -12.15
N THR A 55 0.61 3.58 -11.31
CA THR A 55 0.90 4.16 -9.99
C THR A 55 0.16 3.32 -8.96
N ALA A 56 0.90 2.78 -8.00
CA ALA A 56 0.35 1.93 -6.96
C ALA A 56 -0.61 2.69 -6.04
N ALA A 57 -1.62 1.98 -5.53
CA ALA A 57 -2.49 2.51 -4.50
C ALA A 57 -1.69 2.76 -3.21
N THR A 58 -2.04 3.82 -2.48
CA THR A 58 -1.46 4.09 -1.16
C THR A 58 -2.35 3.53 -0.06
N PHE A 59 -1.77 3.27 1.11
CA PHE A 59 -2.50 2.72 2.26
C PHE A 59 -3.13 3.83 3.09
N ALA A 60 -4.33 3.56 3.61
CA ALA A 60 -4.97 4.51 4.51
C ALA A 60 -4.33 4.37 5.89
N THR A 61 -4.14 5.48 6.58
CA THR A 61 -3.57 5.50 7.93
C THR A 61 -4.41 6.33 8.88
N LEU A 62 -4.30 6.01 10.17
CA LEU A 62 -4.86 6.81 11.26
C LEU A 62 -3.86 6.81 12.42
N ALA A 63 -3.29 7.97 12.73
CA ALA A 63 -2.48 8.16 13.92
C ALA A 63 -3.39 8.59 15.08
N THR A 64 -3.13 8.05 16.26
CA THR A 64 -3.85 8.36 17.50
C THR A 64 -2.87 8.62 18.62
N GLY A 65 -3.32 9.23 19.72
CA GLY A 65 -2.48 9.52 20.89
C GLY A 65 -1.46 10.64 20.67
N VAL A 66 -0.50 10.75 21.59
CA VAL A 66 0.53 11.79 21.62
C VAL A 66 1.89 11.14 21.88
N VAL A 67 2.87 11.41 21.01
CA VAL A 67 4.19 10.76 21.05
C VAL A 67 4.87 10.99 22.41
N GLY A 68 4.81 12.22 22.94
CA GLY A 68 5.39 12.55 24.24
C GLY A 68 4.73 11.87 25.45
N ASN A 69 3.54 11.28 25.27
CA ASN A 69 2.83 10.53 26.31
C ASN A 69 3.03 9.01 26.16
N ASN A 70 3.85 8.57 25.19
CA ASN A 70 4.09 7.17 24.87
C ASN A 70 2.84 6.35 24.55
N ASN A 71 1.74 7.01 24.17
CA ASN A 71 0.48 6.37 23.78
C ASN A 71 0.15 6.60 22.30
N ALA A 72 1.12 7.07 21.51
CA ALA A 72 0.90 7.29 20.08
C ALA A 72 1.07 6.01 19.27
N ILE A 73 0.02 5.66 18.53
CA ILE A 73 -0.03 4.49 17.65
C ILE A 73 -0.64 4.84 16.30
N THR A 74 -0.12 4.21 15.24
CA THR A 74 -0.59 4.36 13.87
C THR A 74 -1.23 3.06 13.39
N TYR A 75 -2.48 3.16 12.98
CA TYR A 75 -3.19 2.13 12.23
C TYR A 75 -2.90 2.29 10.75
N THR A 76 -2.58 1.21 10.07
CA THR A 76 -2.34 1.16 8.62
C THR A 76 -3.23 0.08 8.01
N ALA A 77 -3.98 0.43 6.97
CA ALA A 77 -4.77 -0.55 6.23
C ALA A 77 -3.87 -1.56 5.51
N LYS A 78 -4.28 -2.83 5.46
CA LYS A 78 -3.58 -3.87 4.68
C LYS A 78 -3.93 -3.85 3.20
N SER A 79 -5.09 -3.34 2.84
CA SER A 79 -5.47 -3.08 1.45
C SER A 79 -5.24 -1.61 1.13
N GLY A 80 -4.55 -1.35 0.01
CA GLY A 80 -4.41 -0.01 -0.54
C GLY A 80 -5.72 0.48 -1.18
N GLY A 81 -5.83 1.79 -1.38
CA GLY A 81 -6.95 2.41 -2.10
C GLY A 81 -8.01 3.04 -1.20
N THR A 82 -8.90 3.82 -1.81
CA THR A 82 -9.93 4.61 -1.11
C THR A 82 -10.99 3.74 -0.44
N ALA A 83 -11.13 2.47 -0.84
CA ALA A 83 -11.95 1.49 -0.14
C ALA A 83 -11.55 1.35 1.35
N ALA A 84 -10.28 1.57 1.70
CA ALA A 84 -9.81 1.53 3.07
C ALA A 84 -10.32 2.70 3.95
N HIS A 85 -10.87 3.76 3.36
CA HIS A 85 -11.51 4.85 4.12
C HIS A 85 -12.80 4.40 4.83
N GLY A 86 -13.36 3.26 4.44
CA GLY A 86 -14.50 2.65 5.15
C GLY A 86 -14.13 2.07 6.51
N ILE A 87 -12.85 1.77 6.75
CA ILE A 87 -12.37 1.19 8.01
C ILE A 87 -12.36 2.28 9.08
N LYS A 88 -13.11 2.06 10.17
CA LYS A 88 -13.15 2.96 11.32
C LYS A 88 -12.54 2.30 12.54
N ILE A 89 -11.85 3.08 13.36
CA ILE A 89 -11.27 2.66 14.64
C ILE A 89 -11.94 3.42 15.77
N GLN A 90 -12.39 2.71 16.80
CA GLN A 90 -12.90 3.28 18.03
C GLN A 90 -12.10 2.76 19.23
N HIS A 91 -11.71 3.65 20.14
CA HIS A 91 -11.25 3.27 21.47
C HIS A 91 -12.39 3.50 22.45
N LYS A 92 -13.00 2.41 22.90
CA LYS A 92 -14.17 2.46 23.77
C LYS A 92 -13.74 2.30 25.23
N ASP A 93 -14.20 3.21 26.07
CA ASP A 93 -14.25 2.99 27.51
C ASP A 93 -15.49 2.16 27.83
N PRO A 94 -15.36 0.93 28.35
CA PRO A 94 -16.51 0.10 28.72
C PRO A 94 -17.28 0.61 29.95
N ALA A 95 -16.80 1.67 30.63
CA ALA A 95 -17.42 2.33 31.79
C ALA A 95 -17.67 1.45 33.04
N GLY A 96 -17.26 0.17 33.00
CA GLY A 96 -17.32 -0.76 34.12
C GLY A 96 -15.98 -0.91 34.83
N ASN A 97 -16.01 -1.51 36.01
CA ASN A 97 -14.82 -1.85 36.78
C ASN A 97 -14.25 -3.19 36.28
N SER A 98 -12.92 -3.34 36.34
CA SER A 98 -12.21 -4.59 36.03
C SER A 98 -12.56 -5.19 34.66
N GLN A 99 -12.77 -4.35 33.65
CA GLN A 99 -13.06 -4.81 32.29
C GLN A 99 -11.78 -5.25 31.59
N ALA A 100 -11.86 -6.32 30.83
CA ALA A 100 -10.73 -6.83 30.06
C ALA A 100 -10.61 -6.10 28.70
N LEU A 101 -9.37 -6.01 28.18
CA LEU A 101 -9.11 -5.52 26.83
C LEU A 101 -9.72 -6.49 25.81
N ASN A 102 -10.53 -5.97 24.89
CA ASN A 102 -11.15 -6.76 23.83
C ASN A 102 -11.17 -5.99 22.51
N VAL A 103 -11.05 -6.70 21.39
CA VAL A 103 -11.09 -6.11 20.05
C VAL A 103 -12.15 -6.84 19.23
N THR A 104 -13.15 -6.10 18.76
CA THR A 104 -14.28 -6.62 17.97
C THR A 104 -14.51 -5.75 16.74
N ILE A 105 -15.29 -6.26 15.79
CA ILE A 105 -15.81 -5.48 14.66
C ILE A 105 -17.31 -5.33 14.86
N GLU A 106 -17.79 -4.10 14.95
CA GLU A 106 -19.20 -3.73 15.11
C GLU A 106 -19.58 -2.76 14.00
N ASN A 107 -20.54 -3.12 13.13
CA ASN A 107 -21.03 -2.25 12.05
C ASN A 107 -19.90 -1.57 11.24
N ASP A 108 -18.94 -2.38 10.75
CA ASP A 108 -17.73 -1.95 10.01
C ASP A 108 -16.74 -1.07 10.80
N THR A 109 -16.90 -0.97 12.12
CA THR A 109 -15.97 -0.28 13.02
C THR A 109 -15.19 -1.30 13.85
N ILE A 110 -13.86 -1.20 13.84
CA ILE A 110 -13.00 -1.92 14.77
C ILE A 110 -13.11 -1.23 16.13
N VAL A 111 -13.77 -1.90 17.07
CA VAL A 111 -13.96 -1.41 18.44
C VAL A 111 -12.90 -2.05 19.33
N VAL A 112 -11.98 -1.22 19.83
CA VAL A 112 -11.03 -1.59 20.87
C VAL A 112 -11.64 -1.19 22.21
N SER A 113 -12.22 -2.16 22.91
CA SER A 113 -12.72 -1.97 24.28
C SER A 113 -11.54 -2.00 25.24
N LEU A 114 -11.17 -0.85 25.79
CA LEU A 114 -10.01 -0.71 26.66
C LEU A 114 -10.24 -1.38 28.02
N ALA A 115 -9.19 -1.95 28.60
CA ALA A 115 -9.23 -2.51 29.94
C ALA A 115 -9.36 -1.43 31.00
N THR A 116 -10.07 -1.73 32.09
CA THR A 116 -10.26 -0.83 33.23
C THR A 116 -9.84 -1.49 34.54
N SER A 117 -9.41 -0.69 35.50
CA SER A 117 -9.07 -1.14 36.86
C SER A 117 -10.30 -1.38 37.72
N GLU A 118 -10.09 -1.86 38.94
CA GLU A 118 -11.15 -1.96 39.97
C GLU A 118 -11.78 -0.60 40.31
N ALA A 119 -11.11 0.51 40.02
CA ALA A 119 -11.64 1.87 40.19
C ALA A 119 -12.32 2.42 38.90
N GLY A 120 -12.38 1.64 37.83
CA GLY A 120 -12.95 2.04 36.54
C GLY A 120 -12.02 2.91 35.67
N ALA A 121 -10.78 3.15 36.09
CA ALA A 121 -9.81 3.89 35.29
C ALA A 121 -9.24 3.01 34.17
N ILE A 122 -9.10 3.54 32.95
CA ILE A 122 -8.47 2.83 31.83
C ILE A 122 -7.02 2.47 32.19
N THR A 123 -6.64 1.22 31.95
CA THR A 123 -5.29 0.68 32.21
C THR A 123 -4.59 0.16 30.97
N SER A 124 -5.30 -0.06 29.85
CA SER A 124 -4.67 -0.51 28.61
C SER A 124 -3.63 0.48 28.11
N THR A 125 -2.43 -0.02 27.87
CA THR A 125 -1.35 0.75 27.24
C THR A 125 -1.43 0.68 25.73
N ALA A 126 -0.71 1.57 25.03
CA ALA A 126 -0.56 1.49 23.58
C ALA A 126 0.02 0.14 23.12
N ALA A 127 0.98 -0.41 23.86
CA ALA A 127 1.56 -1.72 23.59
C ALA A 127 0.52 -2.85 23.68
N ASP A 128 -0.36 -2.80 24.69
CA ASP A 128 -1.45 -3.79 24.84
C ASP A 128 -2.40 -3.71 23.65
N VAL A 129 -2.78 -2.51 23.23
CA VAL A 129 -3.67 -2.29 22.08
C VAL A 129 -3.02 -2.77 20.78
N ILE A 130 -1.75 -2.45 20.54
CA ILE A 130 -1.01 -2.94 19.36
C ILE A 130 -1.02 -4.46 19.32
N ALA A 131 -0.69 -5.12 20.43
CA ALA A 131 -0.67 -6.57 20.52
C ALA A 131 -2.06 -7.17 20.27
N ALA A 132 -3.10 -6.62 20.91
CA ALA A 132 -4.46 -7.09 20.77
C ALA A 132 -5.00 -6.95 19.34
N VAL A 133 -4.80 -5.79 18.69
CA VAL A 133 -5.28 -5.55 17.32
C VAL A 133 -4.55 -6.43 16.30
N ASN A 134 -3.24 -6.58 16.43
CA ASN A 134 -2.46 -7.41 15.49
C ASN A 134 -2.71 -8.93 15.70
N ALA A 135 -3.17 -9.35 16.88
CA ALA A 135 -3.54 -10.74 17.16
C ALA A 135 -5.00 -11.08 16.80
N ALA A 136 -5.91 -10.10 16.86
CA ALA A 136 -7.34 -10.28 16.67
C ALA A 136 -7.69 -10.87 15.29
N LEU A 137 -8.45 -11.97 15.29
CA LEU A 137 -8.91 -12.63 14.07
C LEU A 137 -9.86 -11.70 13.30
N GLY A 138 -9.75 -11.69 11.97
CA GLY A 138 -10.49 -10.76 11.11
C GLY A 138 -9.85 -9.37 11.06
N VAL A 139 -9.58 -8.74 12.22
CA VAL A 139 -8.99 -7.39 12.30
C VAL A 139 -7.58 -7.36 11.75
N LYS A 140 -6.74 -8.35 12.09
CA LYS A 140 -5.37 -8.47 11.56
C LYS A 140 -5.31 -8.64 10.04
N ASN A 141 -6.41 -8.95 9.36
CA ASN A 141 -6.47 -9.01 7.91
C ASN A 141 -6.81 -7.65 7.28
N LEU A 142 -7.39 -6.73 8.06
CA LEU A 142 -7.83 -5.41 7.62
C LEU A 142 -6.78 -4.33 7.91
N VAL A 143 -6.17 -4.38 9.10
CA VAL A 143 -5.22 -3.36 9.57
C VAL A 143 -4.01 -3.98 10.26
N THR A 144 -2.91 -3.22 10.27
CA THR A 144 -1.78 -3.41 11.17
C THR A 144 -1.61 -2.18 12.04
N VAL A 145 -1.07 -2.35 13.23
CA VAL A 145 -0.84 -1.24 14.17
C VAL A 145 0.60 -1.28 14.66
N ALA A 146 1.21 -0.11 14.81
CA ALA A 146 2.54 0.06 15.38
C ALA A 146 2.64 1.38 16.15
N ASN A 147 3.67 1.53 16.97
CA ASN A 147 3.99 2.80 17.63
C ASN A 147 4.26 3.90 16.59
N THR A 148 3.81 5.12 16.89
CA THR A 148 4.09 6.29 16.07
C THR A 148 5.36 6.99 16.55
N GLY A 149 6.32 7.21 15.64
CA GLY A 149 7.53 7.98 15.93
C GLY A 149 8.35 7.36 17.07
N ALA A 150 8.72 8.18 18.07
CA ALA A 150 9.52 7.77 19.22
C ALA A 150 8.69 7.21 20.40
N SER A 151 7.37 7.03 20.23
CA SER A 151 6.51 6.44 21.25
C SER A 151 6.97 5.00 21.56
N ASP A 152 7.15 4.67 22.83
CA ASP A 152 7.55 3.31 23.24
C ASP A 152 6.35 2.38 23.53
N GLY A 153 5.13 2.94 23.57
CA GLY A 153 3.89 2.18 23.79
C GLY A 153 3.54 1.96 25.27
N SER A 154 4.33 2.48 26.22
CA SER A 154 4.06 2.35 27.67
C SER A 154 2.92 3.24 28.17
N GLY A 155 2.50 4.23 27.38
CA GLY A 155 1.47 5.18 27.76
C GLY A 155 0.07 4.57 27.75
N VAL A 156 -0.75 4.98 28.72
CA VAL A 156 -2.16 4.59 28.81
C VAL A 156 -2.95 5.22 27.65
N MET A 157 -3.82 4.42 27.04
CA MET A 157 -4.67 4.86 25.95
C MET A 157 -5.83 5.73 26.44
N THR A 158 -6.32 6.58 25.56
CA THR A 158 -7.51 7.41 25.81
C THR A 158 -8.67 6.94 24.93
N ALA A 159 -9.88 7.07 25.47
CA ALA A 159 -11.08 6.79 24.70
C ALA A 159 -11.22 7.77 23.53
N MET A 160 -11.72 7.27 22.41
CA MET A 160 -11.82 8.00 21.15
C MET A 160 -13.05 7.50 20.38
N ALA A 161 -13.82 8.43 19.82
CA ALA A 161 -14.94 8.08 18.95
C ALA A 161 -14.48 7.37 17.68
N ALA A 162 -15.39 6.64 17.04
CA ALA A 162 -15.11 5.95 15.79
C ALA A 162 -14.61 6.92 14.72
N THR A 163 -13.36 6.75 14.30
CA THR A 163 -12.67 7.62 13.35
C THR A 163 -12.21 6.81 12.15
N ALA A 164 -12.49 7.29 10.94
CA ALA A 164 -12.09 6.61 9.70
C ALA A 164 -10.59 6.77 9.43
N LEU A 165 -9.98 5.75 8.82
CA LEU A 165 -8.66 5.89 8.22
C LEU A 165 -8.75 6.84 7.01
N ALA A 166 -7.66 7.54 6.72
CA ALA A 166 -7.61 8.51 5.64
C ALA A 166 -6.27 8.46 4.87
N GLY A 167 -6.15 9.27 3.83
CA GLY A 167 -4.88 9.46 3.10
C GLY A 167 -4.58 8.42 2.02
N ALA A 168 -5.37 7.34 1.90
CA ALA A 168 -5.24 6.43 0.76
C ALA A 168 -5.71 7.05 -0.56
N THR A 169 -5.02 6.68 -1.62
CA THR A 169 -5.34 6.93 -3.02
C THR A 169 -5.45 5.61 -3.75
N ASP A 170 -6.41 5.52 -4.68
CA ASP A 170 -6.51 4.35 -5.56
C ASP A 170 -5.34 4.30 -6.54
N ALA A 171 -5.10 3.10 -7.07
CA ALA A 171 -4.24 2.96 -8.24
C ALA A 171 -4.91 3.68 -9.43
N ASN A 172 -4.11 4.38 -10.23
CA ASN A 172 -4.64 5.18 -11.34
C ASN A 172 -5.22 4.30 -12.46
N VAL A 173 -4.64 3.13 -12.69
CA VAL A 173 -5.06 2.18 -13.73
C VAL A 173 -4.83 0.74 -13.27
N THR A 174 -5.57 -0.20 -13.84
CA THR A 174 -5.30 -1.63 -13.68
C THR A 174 -4.19 -2.08 -14.65
N PRO A 175 -3.07 -2.63 -14.15
CA PRO A 175 -2.01 -3.17 -14.99
C PRO A 175 -2.52 -4.19 -16.00
N SER A 176 -2.07 -4.07 -17.25
CA SER A 176 -2.50 -4.99 -18.32
C SER A 176 -1.41 -5.28 -19.35
N ILE A 177 -0.43 -4.40 -19.50
CA ILE A 177 0.66 -4.52 -20.46
C ILE A 177 1.98 -4.01 -19.88
N ILE A 178 3.07 -4.35 -20.53
CA ILE A 178 4.42 -3.88 -20.20
C ILE A 178 5.00 -3.19 -21.42
N LEU A 179 5.56 -1.98 -21.24
CA LEU A 179 6.18 -1.21 -22.31
C LEU A 179 7.40 -1.97 -22.89
N ALA A 180 7.52 -2.04 -24.21
CA ALA A 180 8.58 -2.79 -24.89
C ALA A 180 9.73 -1.91 -25.40
N GLU A 181 9.59 -0.58 -25.30
CA GLU A 181 10.55 0.39 -25.81
C GLU A 181 10.81 1.51 -24.80
N GLU A 182 11.98 2.12 -24.89
CA GLU A 182 12.28 3.35 -24.17
C GLU A 182 11.45 4.48 -24.77
N MET A 183 10.85 5.31 -23.92
CA MET A 183 10.01 6.41 -24.38
C MET A 183 10.28 7.66 -23.53
N PRO A 184 10.90 8.69 -24.11
CA PRO A 184 11.02 9.98 -23.43
C PRO A 184 9.65 10.58 -23.20
N ASN A 185 9.54 11.51 -22.25
CA ASN A 185 8.28 12.17 -21.97
C ASN A 185 7.73 12.89 -23.20
N GLN A 186 6.52 12.50 -23.65
CA GLN A 186 5.87 13.07 -24.82
C GLN A 186 4.79 14.08 -24.42
N ALA A 187 4.75 15.21 -25.12
CA ALA A 187 3.73 16.25 -24.90
C ALA A 187 2.36 15.90 -25.53
N THR A 188 2.32 14.88 -26.39
CA THR A 188 1.12 14.39 -27.07
C THR A 188 0.97 12.89 -26.88
N ASP A 189 -0.23 12.36 -27.13
CA ASP A 189 -0.44 10.92 -27.14
C ASP A 189 0.39 10.28 -28.27
N VAL A 190 0.95 9.10 -28.00
CA VAL A 190 1.82 8.40 -28.94
C VAL A 190 1.48 6.93 -29.02
N ASN A 191 1.68 6.33 -30.19
CA ASN A 191 1.55 4.89 -30.36
C ASN A 191 2.86 4.22 -29.96
N VAL A 192 2.75 3.22 -29.09
CA VAL A 192 3.89 2.59 -28.44
C VAL A 192 3.74 1.09 -28.48
N ARG A 193 4.84 0.37 -28.50
CA ARG A 193 4.90 -1.09 -28.54
C ARG A 193 4.95 -1.60 -27.12
N ALA A 194 4.08 -2.56 -26.82
CA ALA A 194 3.98 -3.15 -25.51
C ALA A 194 3.71 -4.66 -25.59
N TYR A 195 4.15 -5.38 -24.58
CA TYR A 195 3.85 -6.79 -24.40
C TYR A 195 2.45 -6.95 -23.78
N LEU A 196 1.59 -7.71 -24.46
CA LEU A 196 0.24 -8.06 -23.98
C LEU A 196 0.23 -9.48 -23.43
N GLY A 197 -0.32 -9.66 -22.22
CA GLY A 197 -0.75 -10.94 -21.63
C GLY A 197 0.00 -12.23 -22.04
N GLY A 198 0.85 -12.73 -21.15
CA GLY A 198 1.46 -14.06 -21.19
C GLY A 198 1.82 -14.50 -19.76
N PRO A 199 2.32 -15.74 -19.51
CA PRO A 199 2.78 -16.10 -18.17
C PRO A 199 3.97 -15.22 -17.80
N PHE A 200 3.71 -14.17 -17.02
CA PHE A 200 4.74 -13.30 -16.47
C PHE A 200 5.30 -13.94 -15.20
N TYR A 201 6.61 -14.10 -15.13
CA TYR A 201 7.26 -14.65 -13.94
C TYR A 201 7.33 -13.59 -12.85
N THR A 202 6.83 -13.89 -11.66
CA THR A 202 6.80 -12.94 -10.53
C THR A 202 8.18 -12.45 -10.10
N SER A 203 9.22 -13.24 -10.34
CA SER A 203 10.64 -12.89 -10.12
C SER A 203 11.14 -11.80 -11.08
N LEU A 204 10.51 -11.63 -12.24
CA LEU A 204 10.87 -10.64 -13.25
C LEU A 204 10.03 -9.35 -13.14
N LEU A 205 8.95 -9.37 -12.34
CA LEU A 205 8.07 -8.22 -12.11
C LEU A 205 8.44 -7.55 -10.78
N VAL A 206 9.62 -6.93 -10.75
CA VAL A 206 10.16 -6.22 -9.57
C VAL A 206 9.56 -4.82 -9.48
N GLY A 207 9.37 -4.30 -8.26
CA GLY A 207 8.86 -2.92 -8.04
C GLY A 207 7.33 -2.75 -8.14
N MET A 208 6.59 -3.81 -8.41
CA MET A 208 5.11 -3.82 -8.41
C MET A 208 4.57 -4.32 -7.07
N ASP A 209 3.41 -3.81 -6.65
CA ASP A 209 2.67 -4.35 -5.50
C ASP A 209 1.96 -5.68 -5.83
N ALA A 210 1.46 -6.34 -4.79
CA ALA A 210 0.83 -7.65 -4.91
C ALA A 210 -0.45 -7.64 -5.78
N ALA A 211 -1.24 -6.56 -5.75
CA ALA A 211 -2.45 -6.47 -6.55
C ALA A 211 -2.11 -6.27 -8.03
N ALA A 212 -1.09 -5.46 -8.33
CA ALA A 212 -0.58 -5.28 -9.68
C ALA A 212 -0.02 -6.58 -10.28
N LYS A 213 0.74 -7.37 -9.50
CA LYS A 213 1.24 -8.69 -9.93
C LYS A 213 0.10 -9.67 -10.22
N ALA A 214 -0.94 -9.68 -9.40
CA ALA A 214 -2.12 -10.52 -9.61
C ALA A 214 -2.90 -10.08 -10.86
N ALA A 215 -3.07 -8.77 -11.09
CA ALA A 215 -3.76 -8.23 -12.26
C ALA A 215 -3.07 -8.58 -13.58
N MET A 216 -1.73 -8.64 -13.59
CA MET A 216 -0.96 -9.09 -14.75
C MET A 216 -1.10 -10.59 -15.01
N GLY A 217 -1.73 -11.36 -14.12
CA GLY A 217 -1.84 -12.82 -14.26
C GLY A 217 -0.51 -13.55 -14.04
N ALA A 218 0.39 -12.98 -13.22
CA ALA A 218 1.69 -13.55 -12.97
C ALA A 218 1.57 -14.93 -12.29
N ARG A 219 2.18 -15.95 -12.88
CA ARG A 219 2.26 -17.28 -12.27
C ARG A 219 3.49 -17.32 -11.36
N MET A 220 3.27 -17.64 -10.08
CA MET A 220 4.35 -17.99 -9.16
C MET A 220 5.00 -19.29 -9.68
N ILE A 221 6.30 -19.26 -9.97
CA ILE A 221 7.11 -20.48 -10.07
C ILE A 221 7.95 -20.52 -8.79
N GLU A 222 7.73 -21.54 -7.97
CA GLU A 222 8.38 -21.66 -6.66
C GLU A 222 9.89 -22.00 -6.75
N ASP A 223 10.44 -22.32 -7.92
CA ASP A 223 11.83 -22.76 -8.06
C ASP A 223 12.54 -22.22 -9.33
N ILE A 224 12.81 -20.92 -9.42
CA ILE A 224 13.92 -20.44 -10.26
C ILE A 224 14.98 -19.85 -9.32
N THR A 225 15.97 -20.66 -8.98
CA THR A 225 17.24 -20.18 -8.44
C THR A 225 17.94 -19.42 -9.55
N ILE A 226 17.85 -18.09 -9.54
CA ILE A 226 18.69 -17.25 -10.39
C ILE A 226 20.09 -17.35 -9.81
N VAL A 227 20.95 -18.17 -10.43
CA VAL A 227 22.38 -18.17 -10.12
C VAL A 227 22.95 -16.91 -10.77
N PRO A 228 23.45 -15.93 -10.01
CA PRO A 228 24.16 -14.80 -10.61
C PRO A 228 25.41 -15.34 -11.31
N VAL A 229 25.58 -14.98 -12.58
CA VAL A 229 26.82 -15.21 -13.32
C VAL A 229 27.76 -14.04 -13.04
#